data_AF-A0A949Z6M4-F1
#
_entry.id   AF-A0A949Z6M4-F1
#
_cell.length_a   1.000
_cell.length_b   1.000
_cell.length_c   1.000
_cell.angle_alpha   90.00
_cell.angle_beta   90.00
_cell.angle_gamma   90.00
#
_symmetry.space_group_name_H-M   'P 1'
#
loop_
_entity.id
_entity.type
_entity.pdbx_description
1 polymer ?
#
loop_
_entity_poly.entity_id
_entity_poly.type
_entity_poly.pdbx_seq_one_letter_code
_entity_poly.pdbx_strand_id
1 'polypeptide(L)'
;QGNETKEELFAQKEISGWSETPWRLSSATLKGKYMTVPQLEHYLQENSDFPEANLAEFRTQMWYRFALPWNVLVVVLVASPLCIAFSRRGALGGIAGGLFLFIGLFASSNVFLALGQGARISPPIAAWTPAVAFLLLGLVLLWRRATNRPIPFTG
;
A
#
# COMPACT_ATOMS: atom_id res chain seq x y z
N GLN A 1 56.03 -19.28 -4.95
CA GLN A 1 56.41 -17.92 -5.39
C GLN A 1 55.16 -17.07 -5.29
N GLY A 2 55.08 -16.26 -4.22
CA GLY A 2 53.88 -15.50 -3.86
C GLY A 2 53.73 -14.27 -4.75
N ASN A 3 52.54 -14.10 -5.29
CA ASN A 3 52.18 -12.93 -6.09
C ASN A 3 51.85 -11.80 -5.11
N GLU A 4 52.83 -10.92 -4.87
CA GLU A 4 52.71 -9.77 -3.98
C GLU A 4 51.72 -8.77 -4.62
N THR A 5 50.46 -8.85 -4.22
CA THR A 5 49.46 -7.81 -4.53
C THR A 5 49.95 -6.54 -3.84
N LYS A 6 50.46 -5.58 -4.62
CA LYS A 6 50.92 -4.29 -4.11
C LYS A 6 49.73 -3.54 -3.51
N GLU A 7 49.54 -3.68 -2.20
CA GLU A 7 48.64 -2.84 -1.44
C GLU A 7 49.28 -1.46 -1.31
N GLU A 8 48.99 -0.58 -2.27
CA GLU A 8 49.29 0.83 -2.11
C GLU A 8 48.40 1.37 -0.98
N LEU A 9 48.99 1.47 0.21
CA LEU A 9 48.45 2.15 1.37
C LEU A 9 48.33 3.65 1.04
N PHE A 10 47.21 4.03 0.40
CA PHE A 10 46.89 5.43 0.14
C PHE A 10 46.64 6.15 1.46
N ALA A 11 47.58 7.02 1.88
CA ALA A 11 47.43 7.85 3.08
C ALA A 11 46.20 8.78 3.01
N GLN A 12 45.80 9.16 1.79
CA GLN A 12 44.58 9.90 1.49
C GLN A 12 44.21 9.65 0.02
N LYS A 13 43.07 8.98 -0.23
CA LYS A 13 42.54 8.75 -1.57
C LYS A 13 41.48 9.80 -1.86
N GLU A 14 41.86 10.84 -2.60
CA GLU A 14 40.93 11.87 -3.05
C GLU A 14 40.30 11.41 -4.37
N ILE A 15 39.03 10.99 -4.31
CA ILE A 15 38.28 10.49 -5.46
C ILE A 15 37.75 11.70 -6.24
N SER A 16 38.49 12.13 -7.26
CA SER A 16 38.03 13.24 -8.12
C SER A 16 36.89 12.77 -9.04
N GLY A 17 35.80 13.54 -9.08
CA GLY A 17 34.61 13.24 -9.90
C GLY A 17 33.49 12.49 -9.18
N TRP A 18 33.52 12.40 -7.86
CA TRP A 18 32.45 11.78 -7.07
C TRP A 18 31.19 12.67 -7.09
N SER A 19 30.21 12.33 -7.94
CA SER A 19 28.93 13.03 -8.05
C SER A 19 27.88 12.57 -7.04
N GLU A 20 28.20 11.62 -6.16
CA GLU A 20 27.25 11.02 -5.23
C GLU A 20 27.22 11.80 -3.91
N THR A 21 26.04 12.31 -3.53
CA THR A 21 25.89 13.12 -2.32
C THR A 21 25.96 12.23 -1.07
N PRO A 22 26.49 12.71 0.07
CA PRO A 22 26.50 11.95 1.33
C PRO A 22 25.12 11.46 1.73
N TRP A 23 24.07 12.22 1.38
CA TRP A 23 22.69 11.86 1.66
C TRP A 23 22.21 10.67 0.83
N ARG A 24 22.61 10.59 -0.44
CA ARG A 24 22.28 9.49 -1.34
C ARG A 24 22.82 8.14 -0.82
N LEU A 25 24.04 8.14 -0.28
CA LEU A 25 24.65 6.95 0.34
C LEU A 25 23.87 6.43 1.54
N SER A 26 23.44 7.30 2.46
CA SER A 26 22.59 6.90 3.58
C SER A 26 21.19 6.48 3.16
N SER A 27 20.70 7.02 2.04
CA SER A 27 19.38 6.70 1.52
C SER A 27 19.28 5.29 0.92
N ALA A 28 20.41 4.68 0.55
CA ALA A 28 20.47 3.35 -0.07
C ALA A 28 19.87 2.22 0.79
N THR A 29 19.84 2.39 2.12
CA THR A 29 19.28 1.39 3.06
C THR A 29 17.84 1.72 3.49
N LEU A 30 17.31 2.89 3.10
CA LEU A 30 15.99 3.33 3.55
C LEU A 30 14.88 2.60 2.78
N LYS A 31 13.82 2.18 3.51
CA LYS A 31 12.60 1.62 2.92
C LYS A 31 11.53 2.68 2.83
N GLY A 32 10.74 2.67 1.76
CA GLY A 32 9.68 3.66 1.53
C GLY A 32 8.66 3.71 2.66
N LYS A 33 8.43 2.58 3.35
CA LYS A 33 7.51 2.47 4.50
C LYS A 33 7.90 3.36 5.70
N TYR A 34 9.18 3.69 5.86
CA TYR A 34 9.69 4.45 7.02
C TYR A 34 9.98 5.93 6.71
N MET A 35 9.82 6.33 5.45
CA MET A 35 9.99 7.73 5.04
C MET A 35 8.71 8.53 5.26
N THR A 36 8.78 9.86 5.29
CA THR A 36 7.60 10.76 5.21
C THR A 36 7.25 11.11 3.76
N VAL A 37 6.21 11.92 3.50
CA VAL A 37 5.85 12.42 2.14
C VAL A 37 6.97 13.22 1.50
N PRO A 38 7.47 14.30 2.13
CA PRO A 38 8.54 15.09 1.54
C PRO A 38 9.83 14.27 1.34
N GLN A 39 10.15 13.34 2.25
CA GLN A 39 11.31 12.46 2.10
C GLN A 39 11.18 11.51 0.91
N LEU A 40 9.98 10.97 0.68
CA LEU A 40 9.71 10.10 -0.46
C LEU A 40 9.82 10.83 -1.79
N GLU A 41 9.30 12.06 -1.85
CA GLU A 41 9.43 12.91 -3.03
C GLU A 41 10.89 13.25 -3.31
N HIS A 42 11.64 13.67 -2.28
CA HIS A 42 13.07 13.95 -2.40
C HIS A 42 13.86 12.72 -2.88
N TYR A 43 13.58 11.55 -2.31
CA TYR A 43 14.23 10.31 -2.70
C TYR A 43 13.95 9.95 -4.17
N LEU A 44 12.70 10.10 -4.63
CA LEU A 44 12.31 9.84 -6.02
C LEU A 44 12.94 10.82 -7.01
N GLN A 45 13.19 12.07 -6.59
CA GLN A 45 13.87 13.06 -7.41
C GLN A 45 15.38 12.78 -7.51
N GLU A 46 16.05 12.54 -6.38
CA GLU A 46 17.50 12.29 -6.30
C GLU A 46 17.93 10.95 -6.91
N ASN A 47 17.04 9.96 -6.94
CA ASN A 47 17.32 8.61 -7.46
C ASN A 47 16.49 8.30 -8.72
N SER A 48 16.12 9.32 -9.48
CA SER A 48 15.34 9.19 -10.72
C SER A 48 16.06 8.43 -11.84
N ASP A 49 17.38 8.25 -11.70
CA ASP A 49 18.26 7.45 -12.55
C ASP A 49 18.21 5.94 -12.26
N PHE A 50 17.60 5.50 -11.15
CA PHE A 50 17.44 4.08 -10.84
C PHE A 50 16.36 3.41 -11.69
N PRO A 51 16.45 2.07 -11.90
CA PRO A 51 15.39 1.33 -12.58
C PRO A 51 14.02 1.53 -11.93
N GLU A 52 12.98 1.70 -12.76
CA GLU A 52 11.59 1.91 -12.32
C GLU A 52 11.10 0.84 -11.33
N ALA A 53 11.61 -0.40 -11.43
CA ALA A 53 11.30 -1.47 -10.49
C ALA A 53 11.74 -1.17 -9.05
N ASN A 54 12.89 -0.51 -8.85
CA ASN A 54 13.38 -0.12 -7.53
C ASN A 54 12.60 1.08 -6.97
N LEU A 55 12.17 1.99 -7.86
CA LEU A 55 11.35 3.14 -7.50
C LEU A 55 9.88 2.78 -7.24
N ALA A 56 9.43 1.60 -7.67
CA ALA A 56 8.05 1.13 -7.53
C ALA A 56 7.61 1.07 -6.06
N GLU A 57 8.47 0.61 -5.14
CA GLU A 57 8.16 0.60 -3.70
C GLU A 57 7.80 2.01 -3.21
N PHE A 58 8.66 2.98 -3.52
CA PHE A 58 8.54 4.37 -3.09
C PHE A 58 7.29 5.02 -3.69
N ARG A 59 7.08 4.87 -5.00
CA ARG A 59 5.87 5.37 -5.67
C ARG A 59 4.60 4.75 -5.08
N THR A 60 4.59 3.45 -4.81
CA THR A 60 3.43 2.77 -4.23
C THR A 60 3.13 3.25 -2.83
N GLN A 61 4.14 3.46 -2.00
CA GLN A 61 3.97 4.05 -0.65
C GLN A 61 3.41 5.48 -0.72
N MET A 62 3.84 6.28 -1.70
CA MET A 62 3.31 7.62 -1.92
C MET A 62 1.82 7.59 -2.26
N TRP A 63 1.41 6.76 -3.22
CA TRP A 63 -0.01 6.59 -3.59
C TRP A 63 -0.86 5.99 -2.47
N TYR A 64 -0.30 5.05 -1.71
CA TYR A 64 -1.00 4.41 -0.59
C TYR A 64 -1.43 5.43 0.47
N ARG A 65 -0.67 6.50 0.69
CA ARG A 65 -1.03 7.56 1.65
C ARG A 65 -2.30 8.31 1.29
N PHE A 66 -2.54 8.52 -0.01
CA PHE A 66 -3.79 9.10 -0.48
C PHE A 66 -4.95 8.09 -0.38
N ALA A 67 -4.66 6.80 -0.53
CA ALA A 67 -5.65 5.74 -0.39
C ALA A 67 -6.03 5.45 1.07
N LEU A 68 -5.17 5.75 2.05
CA LEU A 68 -5.46 5.54 3.48
C LEU A 68 -6.77 6.20 3.97
N PRO A 69 -7.00 7.51 3.78
CA PRO A 69 -8.27 8.13 4.19
C PRO A 69 -9.46 7.54 3.42
N TRP A 70 -9.26 7.18 2.15
CA TRP A 70 -10.30 6.56 1.33
C TRP A 70 -10.68 5.16 1.85
N ASN A 71 -9.71 4.35 2.24
CA ASN A 71 -9.95 3.04 2.86
C ASN A 71 -10.82 3.15 4.10
N VAL A 72 -10.54 4.12 4.98
CA VAL A 72 -11.34 4.36 6.18
C VAL A 72 -12.77 4.78 5.80
N LEU A 73 -12.93 5.70 4.84
CA LEU A 73 -14.24 6.12 4.36
C LEU A 73 -15.06 4.95 3.80
N VAL A 74 -14.45 4.10 2.97
CA VAL A 74 -15.10 2.92 2.41
C VAL A 74 -15.55 1.96 3.52
N VAL A 75 -14.68 1.66 4.50
CA VAL A 75 -15.05 0.79 5.63
C VAL A 75 -16.22 1.39 6.39
N VAL A 76 -16.18 2.67 6.74
CA VAL A 76 -17.26 3.32 7.50
C VAL A 76 -18.57 3.28 6.71
N LEU A 77 -18.55 3.60 5.42
CA LEU A 77 -19.74 3.64 4.56
C LEU A 77 -20.37 2.26 4.35
N VAL A 78 -19.56 1.21 4.23
CA VAL A 78 -20.03 -0.16 4.02
C VAL A 78 -20.40 -0.84 5.35
N ALA A 79 -19.57 -0.67 6.38
CA ALA A 79 -19.76 -1.30 7.68
C ALA A 79 -20.91 -0.66 8.48
N SER A 80 -21.17 0.65 8.36
CA SER A 80 -22.28 1.31 9.08
C SER A 80 -23.65 0.67 8.80
N PRO A 81 -24.13 0.57 7.54
CA PRO A 81 -25.43 -0.03 7.26
C PRO A 81 -25.44 -1.54 7.54
N LEU A 82 -24.32 -2.25 7.36
CA LEU A 82 -24.21 -3.66 7.69
C LEU A 82 -24.26 -3.90 9.20
N CYS A 83 -23.57 -3.08 10.00
CA CYS A 83 -23.58 -3.15 11.46
C CYS A 83 -25.01 -2.96 12.00
N ILE A 84 -25.73 -1.96 11.51
CA ILE A 84 -27.14 -1.73 11.87
C ILE A 84 -27.99 -2.94 11.46
N ALA A 85 -27.79 -3.48 10.25
CA ALA A 85 -28.54 -4.60 9.74
C ALA A 85 -28.34 -5.90 10.54
N PHE A 86 -27.13 -6.18 11.02
CA PHE A 86 -26.81 -7.35 11.84
C PHE A 86 -27.12 -7.15 13.33
N SER A 87 -27.06 -5.91 13.83
CA SER A 87 -27.39 -5.56 15.22
C SER A 87 -28.84 -5.89 15.59
N ARG A 88 -29.76 -5.91 14.61
CA ARG A 88 -31.16 -6.35 14.81
C ARG A 88 -31.32 -7.77 15.35
N ARG A 89 -30.31 -8.65 15.21
CA ARG A 89 -30.28 -10.00 15.81
C ARG A 89 -29.38 -10.09 17.04
N GLY A 90 -28.75 -8.99 17.46
CA GLY A 90 -27.84 -8.88 18.60
C GLY A 90 -26.64 -7.98 18.30
N ALA A 91 -26.25 -7.13 19.26
CA ALA A 91 -25.17 -6.16 19.10
C ALA A 91 -23.82 -6.79 18.69
N LEU A 92 -23.53 -7.99 19.18
CA LEU A 92 -22.31 -8.74 18.86
C LEU A 92 -22.17 -9.02 17.35
N GLY A 93 -23.28 -9.28 16.66
CA GLY A 93 -23.27 -9.55 15.21
C GLY A 93 -22.86 -8.34 14.38
N GLY A 94 -23.31 -7.13 14.78
CA GLY A 94 -22.90 -5.88 14.13
C GLY A 94 -21.42 -5.57 14.33
N ILE A 95 -20.93 -5.74 15.56
CA ILE A 95 -19.52 -5.53 15.92
C ILE A 95 -18.62 -6.52 15.17
N ALA A 96 -18.95 -7.80 15.20
CA ALA A 96 -18.19 -8.84 14.50
C ALA A 96 -18.16 -8.59 12.98
N GLY A 97 -19.29 -8.18 12.39
CA GLY A 97 -19.37 -7.84 10.97
C GLY A 97 -18.51 -6.63 10.59
N GLY A 98 -18.55 -5.56 11.38
CA GLY A 98 -17.70 -4.38 11.17
C GLY A 98 -16.22 -4.70 11.28
N LEU A 99 -15.83 -5.46 12.32
CA LEU A 99 -14.45 -5.91 12.50
C LEU A 99 -13.99 -6.81 11.35
N PHE A 100 -14.84 -7.74 10.91
CA PHE A 100 -14.54 -8.60 9.77
C PHE A 100 -14.28 -7.80 8.49
N LEU A 101 -15.09 -6.78 8.21
CA LEU A 101 -14.88 -5.90 7.05
C LEU A 101 -13.58 -5.11 7.16
N PHE A 102 -13.28 -4.57 8.34
CA PHE A 102 -12.03 -3.84 8.58
C PHE A 102 -10.81 -4.74 8.35
N ILE A 103 -10.79 -5.93 8.96
CA ILE A 103 -9.69 -6.90 8.81
C ILE A 103 -9.57 -7.33 7.34
N GLY A 104 -10.69 -7.62 6.68
CA GLY A 104 -10.73 -8.02 5.27
C GLY A 104 -10.13 -6.97 4.35
N LEU A 105 -10.54 -5.70 4.50
CA LEU A 105 -9.96 -4.61 3.70
C LEU A 105 -8.49 -4.38 4.05
N PHE A 106 -8.12 -4.41 5.33
CA PHE A 106 -6.74 -4.22 5.76
C PHE A 106 -5.81 -5.30 5.20
N ALA A 107 -6.19 -6.57 5.31
CA ALA A 107 -5.43 -7.68 4.77
C ALA A 107 -5.31 -7.58 3.25
N SER A 108 -6.41 -7.31 2.54
CA SER A 108 -6.39 -7.10 1.09
C SER A 108 -5.47 -5.95 0.71
N SER A 109 -5.55 -4.82 1.41
CA SER A 109 -4.71 -3.66 1.14
C SER A 109 -3.22 -3.95 1.29
N ASN A 110 -2.82 -4.73 2.29
CA ASN A 110 -1.43 -5.14 2.46
C ASN A 110 -0.96 -6.07 1.33
N VAL A 111 -1.82 -6.98 0.85
CA VAL A 111 -1.49 -7.86 -0.28
C VAL A 111 -1.28 -7.06 -1.56
N PHE A 112 -2.21 -6.16 -1.91
CA PHE A 112 -2.08 -5.32 -3.10
C PHE A 112 -0.90 -4.36 -3.01
N LEU A 113 -0.64 -3.81 -1.81
CA LEU A 113 0.52 -2.95 -1.56
C LEU A 113 1.83 -3.72 -1.80
N ALA A 114 1.95 -4.96 -1.33
CA ALA A 114 3.11 -5.81 -1.58
C ALA A 114 3.29 -6.12 -3.08
N LEU A 115 2.19 -6.33 -3.81
CA LEU A 115 2.24 -6.54 -5.27
C LEU A 115 2.72 -5.29 -6.02
N GLY A 116 2.30 -4.09 -5.61
CA GLY A 116 2.77 -2.82 -6.18
C GLY A 116 4.25 -2.55 -5.87
N GLN A 117 4.70 -2.86 -4.66
CA GLN A 117 6.11 -2.75 -4.26
C GLN A 117 7.01 -3.68 -5.07
N GLY A 118 6.54 -4.88 -5.41
CA GLY A 118 7.25 -5.81 -6.27
C GLY A 118 7.19 -5.49 -7.77
N ALA A 119 6.74 -4.28 -8.16
CA ALA A 119 6.56 -3.86 -9.55
C ALA A 119 5.69 -4.81 -10.41
N ARG A 120 4.82 -5.62 -9.78
CA ARG A 120 3.93 -6.57 -10.49
C ARG A 120 2.70 -5.89 -11.07
N ILE A 121 2.23 -4.85 -10.39
CA ILE A 121 1.06 -4.04 -10.78
C ILE A 121 1.43 -2.57 -10.63
N SER A 122 0.72 -1.69 -11.34
CA SER A 122 1.02 -0.26 -11.26
C SER A 122 0.72 0.29 -9.85
N PRO A 123 1.58 1.17 -9.30
CA PRO A 123 1.40 1.77 -7.98
C PRO A 123 0.01 2.36 -7.67
N PRO A 124 -0.64 3.12 -8.59
CA PRO A 124 -1.98 3.64 -8.31
C PRO A 124 -3.03 2.52 -8.26
N ILE A 125 -2.95 1.51 -9.14
CA ILE A 125 -3.91 0.40 -9.12
C ILE A 125 -3.76 -0.39 -7.81
N ALA A 126 -2.53 -0.65 -7.38
CA ALA A 126 -2.25 -1.32 -6.11
C ALA A 126 -2.91 -0.62 -4.91
N ALA A 127 -2.81 0.71 -4.84
CA ALA A 127 -3.34 1.47 -3.72
C ALA A 127 -4.88 1.54 -3.70
N TRP A 128 -5.52 1.65 -4.86
CA TRP A 128 -6.96 1.92 -4.96
C TRP A 128 -7.84 0.67 -5.09
N THR A 129 -7.31 -0.44 -5.65
CA THR A 129 -8.10 -1.66 -5.91
C THR A 129 -8.83 -2.20 -4.68
N PRO A 130 -8.19 -2.34 -3.49
CA PRO A 130 -8.87 -2.84 -2.30
C PRO A 130 -10.08 -1.97 -1.92
N ALA A 131 -9.89 -0.65 -1.92
CA ALA A 131 -10.93 0.31 -1.56
C ALA A 131 -12.13 0.21 -2.52
N VAL A 132 -11.87 0.24 -3.82
CA VAL A 132 -12.92 0.19 -4.85
C VAL A 132 -13.64 -1.16 -4.82
N ALA A 133 -12.91 -2.26 -4.68
CA ALA A 133 -13.49 -3.60 -4.62
C ALA A 133 -14.44 -3.75 -3.42
N PHE A 134 -14.03 -3.32 -2.22
CA PHE A 134 -14.88 -3.39 -1.03
C PHE A 134 -16.06 -2.42 -1.07
N LEU A 135 -15.88 -1.23 -1.65
CA LEU A 135 -16.98 -0.29 -1.88
C LEU A 135 -18.04 -0.92 -2.79
N LEU A 136 -17.64 -1.49 -3.93
CA LEU A 136 -18.54 -2.15 -4.87
C LEU A 136 -19.24 -3.35 -4.24
N LEU A 137 -18.50 -4.22 -3.54
CA LEU A 137 -19.08 -5.35 -2.82
C LEU A 137 -20.11 -4.89 -1.78
N GLY A 138 -19.78 -3.85 -1.00
CA GLY A 138 -20.68 -3.26 -0.02
C GLY A 138 -21.95 -2.72 -0.67
N LEU A 139 -21.82 -1.93 -1.74
CA LEU A 139 -22.96 -1.39 -2.49
C LEU A 139 -23.85 -2.49 -3.08
N VAL A 140 -23.26 -3.55 -3.65
CA VAL A 140 -24.01 -4.69 -4.20
C VAL A 140 -24.76 -5.42 -3.08
N LEU A 141 -24.13 -5.67 -1.94
CA LEU A 141 -24.77 -6.32 -0.78
C LEU A 141 -25.94 -5.48 -0.24
N LEU A 142 -25.75 -4.17 -0.13
CA LEU A 142 -26.79 -3.24 0.30
C LEU A 142 -27.94 -3.15 -0.70
N TRP A 143 -27.63 -3.08 -1.99
CA TRP A 143 -28.64 -3.04 -3.05
C TRP A 143 -29.47 -4.31 -3.11
N ARG A 144 -28.84 -5.49 -2.99
CA ARG A 144 -29.56 -6.78 -2.93
C ARG A 144 -30.48 -6.85 -1.71
N ARG A 145 -30.02 -6.35 -0.56
CA ARG A 145 -30.84 -6.29 0.66
C ARG A 145 -32.00 -5.30 0.53
N ALA A 146 -31.76 -4.13 -0.07
CA ALA A 146 -32.80 -3.13 -0.30
C ALA A 146 -33.86 -3.60 -1.30
N THR A 147 -33.47 -4.38 -2.31
CA THR A 147 -34.39 -4.82 -3.36
C THR A 147 -35.21 -6.06 -2.96
N ASN A 148 -34.92 -6.70 -1.81
CA ASN A 148 -35.70 -7.77 -1.18
C ASN A 148 -36.31 -8.78 -2.17
N ARG A 149 -35.59 -9.12 -3.25
CA ARG A 149 -36.16 -9.86 -4.38
C ARG A 149 -36.54 -11.26 -3.89
N PRO A 150 -37.82 -11.65 -3.91
CA PRO A 150 -38.21 -13.02 -3.57
C PRO A 150 -37.58 -13.97 -4.59
N ILE A 151 -37.10 -15.12 -4.10
CA ILE A 151 -36.65 -16.24 -4.93
C ILE A 151 -37.79 -16.65 -5.88
N PRO A 152 -37.59 -16.70 -7.21
CA PRO A 152 -38.66 -16.95 -8.17
C PRO A 152 -39.10 -18.44 -8.26
N PHE A 153 -38.89 -19.24 -7.22
CA PHE A 153 -39.16 -20.69 -7.26
C PHE A 153 -40.06 -21.21 -6.13
N THR A 154 -40.86 -20.35 -5.52
CA THR A 154 -41.97 -20.79 -4.64
C THR A 154 -43.26 -20.17 -5.13
N GLY A 155 -43.94 -20.91 -6.01
CA GLY A 155 -45.36 -20.81 -6.30
C GLY A 155 -46.07 -22.03 -5.72
#